data_AF-A0A7Z9WPQ3-F1
#
_entry.id   AF-A0A7Z9WPQ3-F1
#
_cell.length_a   1.000
_cell.length_b   1.000
_cell.length_c   1.000
_cell.angle_alpha   90.00
_cell.angle_beta   90.00
_cell.angle_gamma   90.00
#
_symmetry.space_group_name_H-M   'P 1'
#
loop_
_entity.id
_entity.type
_entity.pdbx_description
1 polymer ?
#
loop_
_entity_poly.entity_id
_entity_poly.type
_entity_poly.pdbx_seq_one_letter_code
_entity_poly.pdbx_strand_id
1 'polypeptide(L)' 'MGFNCGLVGLPNVGKSTIFNALTAAGAKVESFPFSTVKTNVGVVAVPDPRLDKLAELFPAKEKVPTTLEFMDIA' A
#
# COMPACT_ATOMS: atom_id res chain seq x y z
N MET A 1 -5.75 12.03 -6.45
CA MET A 1 -6.30 11.80 -5.10
C MET A 1 -6.82 10.38 -5.07
N GLY A 2 -6.02 9.47 -4.52
CA GLY A 2 -6.33 8.05 -4.42
C GLY A 2 -7.25 7.74 -3.24
N PHE A 3 -7.73 6.50 -3.18
CA PHE A 3 -8.47 5.97 -2.05
C PHE A 3 -7.49 5.58 -0.93
N ASN A 4 -7.70 6.11 0.27
CA ASN A 4 -6.78 5.96 1.41
C ASN A 4 -7.44 5.13 2.52
N CYS A 5 -6.70 4.18 3.08
CA CYS A 5 -7.16 3.29 4.15
C CYS A 5 -6.31 3.45 5.41
N GLY A 6 -6.92 3.85 6.52
CA GLY A 6 -6.26 3.94 7.82
C GLY A 6 -6.35 2.64 8.61
N LEU A 7 -5.23 2.15 9.13
CA LEU A 7 -5.20 1.09 10.14
C LEU A 7 -5.39 1.73 11.53
N VAL A 8 -6.48 1.35 12.20
CA VAL A 8 -6.87 1.87 13.52
C VAL A 8 -7.07 0.71 14.49
N GLY A 9 -6.74 0.90 15.76
CA GLY A 9 -6.89 -0.13 16.78
C GLY A 9 -6.14 0.21 18.06
N LEU A 10 -6.40 -0.57 19.13
CA LEU A 10 -5.80 -0.36 20.44
C LEU A 10 -4.26 -0.53 20.41
N PRO A 11 -3.54 -0.04 21.43
CA PRO A 11 -2.10 -0.32 21.58
C PRO A 11 -1.83 -1.83 21.57
N ASN A 12 -0.71 -2.24 20.96
CA ASN A 12 -0.20 -3.62 20.95
C ASN A 12 -1.10 -4.70 20.30
N VAL A 13 -2.11 -4.35 19.51
CA VAL A 13 -2.95 -5.32 18.76
C VAL A 13 -2.33 -5.83 17.45
N GLY A 14 -1.07 -5.49 17.18
CA GLY A 14 -0.37 -5.93 15.96
C GLY A 14 -0.58 -5.05 14.73
N LYS A 15 -1.04 -3.79 14.87
CA LYS A 15 -1.20 -2.83 13.76
C LYS A 15 0.08 -2.72 12.92
N SER A 16 1.21 -2.45 13.57
CA SER A 16 2.49 -2.32 12.90
C SER A 16 2.97 -3.63 12.28
N THR A 17 2.56 -4.79 12.81
CA THR A 17 2.84 -6.10 12.18
C THR A 17 2.11 -6.24 10.85
N ILE A 18 0.82 -5.87 10.79
CA ILE A 18 0.04 -5.88 9.54
C ILE A 18 0.60 -4.86 8.56
N PHE A 19 0.90 -3.64 9.01
CA PHE A 19 1.51 -2.61 8.17
C PHE A 19 2.85 -3.06 7.59
N ASN A 20 3.71 -3.69 8.41
CA ASN A 20 4.98 -4.23 7.95
C ASN A 20 4.81 -5.39 6.97
N ALA A 21 3.83 -6.26 7.18
CA ALA A 21 3.52 -7.34 6.23
C ALA A 21 3.05 -6.79 4.88
N LEU A 22 2.18 -5.77 4.89
CA LEU A 22 1.71 -5.10 3.68
C LEU A 22 2.83 -4.34 2.95
N THR A 23 3.73 -3.69 3.70
CA THR A 23 4.86 -2.93 3.14
C THR A 23 5.99 -3.81 2.62
N ALA A 24 6.35 -4.88 3.33
CA ALA A 24 7.34 -5.85 2.86
C ALA A 24 6.88 -6.62 1.61
N ALA A 25 5.56 -6.72 1.38
CA ALA A 25 4.98 -7.30 0.17
C ALA A 25 4.99 -6.37 -1.06
N GLY A 26 5.65 -5.22 -0.99
CA GLY A 26 5.86 -4.32 -2.14
C GLY A 26 5.31 -2.91 -1.96
N ALA A 27 5.00 -2.48 -0.74
CA ALA A 27 4.56 -1.12 -0.51
C ALA A 27 5.74 -0.17 -0.29
N LYS A 28 5.77 0.92 -1.08
CA LYS A 28 6.73 2.01 -0.87
C LYS A 28 6.28 2.82 0.33
N VAL A 29 7.19 3.01 1.29
CA VAL A 29 6.93 3.79 2.50
C VAL A 29 7.51 5.19 2.34
N GLU A 30 6.66 6.20 2.46
CA GLU A 30 7.07 7.61 2.44
C GLU A 30 6.62 8.31 3.72
N SER A 31 7.44 9.25 4.21
CA SER A 31 7.11 10.11 5.34
C SER A 31 6.69 11.49 4.81
N PHE A 32 5.47 11.93 5.12
CA PHE A 32 5.02 13.27 4.74
C PHE A 32 5.77 14.35 5.56
N PRO A 33 6.46 15.31 4.92
CA PRO A 33 7.35 16.25 5.61
C PRO A 33 6.65 17.37 6.39
N PHE A 34 5.31 17.36 6.52
CA PHE A 34 4.54 18.48 7.09
C PHE A 34 3.55 18.11 8.22
N SER A 35 3.47 16.85 8.66
CA SER A 35 2.63 16.47 9.81
C SER A 35 3.44 16.42 11.11
N THR A 36 2.90 16.99 12.20
CA THR A 36 3.47 16.91 13.56
C THR A 36 3.44 15.50 14.16
N VAL A 37 2.71 14.58 13.53
CA VAL A 37 2.67 13.14 13.85
C VAL A 37 3.32 12.37 12.70
N LYS A 38 4.25 11.47 13.02
CA LYS A 38 4.93 10.61 12.05
C LYS A 38 4.00 9.47 11.62
N THR A 39 3.14 9.73 10.65
CA THR A 39 2.26 8.71 10.05
C THR A 39 3.06 7.92 9.03
N ASN A 40 3.16 6.60 9.19
CA ASN A 40 3.74 5.76 8.15
C ASN A 40 2.70 5.55 7.05
N VAL A 41 3.04 5.90 5.82
CA VAL A 41 2.19 5.68 4.64
C VAL A 41 2.84 4.64 3.76
N GLY A 42 2.11 3.58 3.41
CA GLY A 42 2.56 2.50 2.53
C GLY A 42 1.68 2.40 1.29
N VAL A 43 2.27 2.37 0.09
CA VAL A 43 1.53 2.28 -1.19
C VAL A 43 1.57 0.86 -1.75
N VAL A 44 0.49 0.08 -1.64
CA VAL A 44 0.43 -1.35 -2.04
C VAL A 44 -0.22 -1.50 -3.42
N ALA A 45 0.37 -2.30 -4.31
CA ALA A 45 -0.25 -2.67 -5.58
C ALA A 45 -1.42 -3.64 -5.36
N VAL A 46 -2.56 -3.41 -6.01
CA VAL A 46 -3.73 -4.29 -5.93
C VAL A 46 -3.50 -5.52 -6.83
N PRO A 47 -3.56 -6.75 -6.29
CA PRO A 47 -3.48 -7.95 -7.11
C PRO A 47 -4.69 -8.06 -8.06
N ASP A 48 -4.42 -8.14 -9.36
CA ASP A 48 -5.48 -8.31 -10.38
C ASP A 48 -5.07 -9.38 -11.42
N PRO A 49 -5.59 -10.62 -11.30
CA PRO A 49 -5.32 -11.71 -12.25
C PRO A 49 -5.77 -11.41 -13.69
N ARG A 50 -6.69 -10.46 -13.88
CA ARG A 50 -7.14 -10.06 -15.23
C ARG A 50 -6.07 -9.21 -15.90
N LEU A 51 -5.40 -8.35 -15.13
CA LEU A 51 -4.28 -7.56 -15.62
C LEU A 51 -3.10 -8.46 -16.00
N ASP A 52 -2.87 -9.54 -15.26
CA ASP A 52 -1.88 -10.57 -15.60
C ASP A 52 -2.17 -11.22 -16.95
N LYS A 53 -3.40 -11.70 -17.15
CA LYS A 53 -3.83 -12.31 -18.42
C LYS A 53 -3.72 -11.33 -19.60
N LEU A 54 -4.04 -10.06 -19.39
CA LEU A 54 -3.89 -9.06 -20.44
C LEU A 54 -2.42 -8.81 -20.78
N ALA A 55 -1.53 -8.81 -19.79
CA ALA A 55 -0.08 -8.68 -20.01
C ALA A 55 0.52 -9.90 -20.72
N GLU A 56 -0.06 -11.10 -20.53
CA GLU A 56 0.32 -12.30 -21.27
C GLU A 56 -0.18 -12.28 -22.73
N LEU A 57 -1.44 -11.89 -22.95
CA LEU A 57 -2.04 -11.81 -24.28
C LEU A 57 -1.47 -10.67 -25.14
N PHE A 58 -1.14 -9.57 -24.48
CA PHE A 58 -0.52 -8.39 -25.08
C PHE A 58 0.74 -8.09 -24.28
N PRO A 59 1.92 -8.58 -24.70
CA PRO A 59 3.18 -8.25 -24.04
C PRO A 59 3.44 -6.75 -24.16
N ALA A 60 2.90 -6.00 -23.19
CA ALA A 60 3.04 -4.57 -23.08
C ALA A 60 4.45 -4.24 -22.61
N LYS A 61 4.94 -3.03 -22.97
CA LYS A 61 6.24 -2.55 -22.48
C LYS A 61 6.33 -2.50 -20.96
N GLU A 62 5.20 -2.31 -20.28
CA GLU A 62 5.14 -2.18 -18.83
C GLU A 62 3.75 -2.53 -18.30
N LYS A 63 3.70 -3.33 -17.22
CA LYS A 63 2.47 -3.63 -16.47
C LYS A 63 2.35 -2.62 -15.33
N VAL A 64 1.30 -1.81 -15.35
CA VAL A 64 1.04 -0.81 -14.31
C VAL A 64 -0.20 -1.22 -13.49
N PRO A 65 -0.04 -1.77 -12.28
CA PRO A 65 -1.16 -2.09 -11.41
C PRO A 65 -1.75 -0.82 -10.79
N THR A 66 -3.03 -0.88 -10.39
CA THR A 66 -3.60 0.15 -9.51
C THR A 66 -3.04 0.01 -8.09
N THR A 67 -2.98 1.10 -7.35
CA THR A 67 -2.37 1.15 -6.01
C THR A 67 -3.35 1.66 -4.96
N LEU A 68 -3.19 1.18 -3.72
CA LEU A 68 -3.91 1.63 -2.54
C LEU A 68 -2.93 2.19 -1.51
N GLU A 69 -3.32 3.28 -0.85
CA GLU A 69 -2.52 3.89 0.21
C GLU A 69 -3.01 3.43 1.59
N PHE A 70 -2.10 2.88 2.38
CA PHE A 70 -2.35 2.49 3.77
C PHE A 70 -1.64 3.45 4.72
N MET A 71 -2.33 3.88 5.77
CA MET A 71 -1.78 4.74 6.82
C MET A 71 -1.83 4.01 8.16
N ASP A 72 -0.71 3.91 8.88
CA ASP A 72 -0.70 3.46 10.28
C ASP A 72 -1.03 4.66 11.18
N ILE A 73 -2.26 4.68 11.71
CA ILE A 73 -2.76 5.76 12.56
C ILE A 73 -2.56 5.34 14.01
N ALA A 74 -1.65 6.05 14.69
CA ALA A 74 -1.35 5.86 16.11
C ALA A 74 -2.44 6.44 17.01
#